data_AF-A0A3A6NS66-F1
#
_entry.id   AF-A0A3A6NS66-F1
#
_cell.length_a   1.000
_cell.length_b   1.000
_cell.length_c   1.000
_cell.angle_alpha   90.00
_cell.angle_beta   90.00
_cell.angle_gamma   90.00
#
_symmetry.space_group_name_H-M   'P 1'
#
loop_
_entity.id
_entity.type
_entity.pdbx_description
1 polymer ?
#
loop_
_entity_poly.entity_id
_entity_poly.type
_entity_poly.pdbx_seq_one_letter_code
_entity_poly.pdbx_strand_id
1 'polypeptide(L)'
;MKKRGRFFVVEARRLIPLLFLLVLLIGLTVYDNFFRVEPTAGLPEGGASNLVFTTTDWGVLTSPTSFNLVADHDEWIRVSQELGLSLPDYPFNAAEELAVFAVNSEIQSMDVLPRFGEVEIRVMVEPKDKYFHVITVDRQAVDLEGAVWSFVDNQDRVLSRIVPFWQVEKKDNKKEEETIK
;
A
#
# COMPACT_ATOMS: atom_id res chain seq x y z
N MET A 1 19.71 -84.83 -14.79
CA MET A 1 19.19 -83.61 -14.12
C MET A 1 17.67 -83.56 -14.28
N LYS A 2 16.93 -83.35 -13.18
CA LYS A 2 15.46 -83.26 -13.12
C LYS A 2 14.97 -81.91 -13.67
N LYS A 3 13.93 -81.91 -14.51
CA LYS A 3 12.83 -80.94 -14.40
C LYS A 3 11.49 -81.68 -14.47
N ARG A 4 10.80 -81.66 -13.34
CA ARG A 4 9.48 -82.24 -13.11
C ARG A 4 8.45 -81.41 -13.88
N GLY A 5 7.83 -81.98 -14.90
CA GLY A 5 6.53 -81.50 -15.38
C GLY A 5 5.47 -81.87 -14.35
N ARG A 6 5.25 -81.03 -13.35
CA ARG A 6 4.12 -81.20 -12.42
C ARG A 6 2.90 -80.54 -13.02
N PHE A 7 1.93 -81.37 -13.35
CA PHE A 7 0.52 -81.11 -13.62
C PHE A 7 0.03 -79.74 -13.13
N PHE A 8 -0.09 -78.78 -14.05
CA PHE A 8 -0.98 -77.64 -13.91
C PHE A 8 -2.37 -78.07 -14.40
N VAL A 9 -2.94 -79.11 -13.76
CA VAL A 9 -4.41 -79.26 -13.72
C VAL A 9 -4.88 -78.33 -12.61
N VAL A 10 -4.57 -77.04 -12.78
CA VAL A 10 -5.04 -75.97 -11.92
C VAL A 10 -6.52 -75.87 -12.19
N GLU A 11 -7.30 -76.42 -11.27
CA GLU A 11 -8.66 -76.01 -10.89
C GLU A 11 -9.41 -75.14 -11.92
N ALA A 12 -9.51 -75.59 -13.18
CA ALA A 12 -10.12 -74.80 -14.25
C ALA A 12 -11.59 -74.48 -13.91
N ARG A 13 -12.21 -75.40 -13.15
CA ARG A 13 -13.54 -75.25 -12.55
C ARG A 13 -13.64 -74.10 -11.53
N ARG A 14 -12.57 -73.76 -10.82
CA ARG A 14 -12.51 -72.61 -9.89
C ARG A 14 -12.03 -71.32 -10.56
N LEU A 15 -11.40 -71.43 -11.74
CA LEU A 15 -10.95 -70.28 -12.54
C LEU A 15 -12.09 -69.60 -13.30
N ILE A 16 -13.09 -70.37 -13.76
CA ILE A 16 -14.30 -69.84 -14.41
C ILE A 16 -15.04 -68.81 -13.53
N PRO A 17 -15.39 -69.10 -12.26
CA PRO A 17 -16.07 -68.11 -11.41
C PRO A 17 -15.18 -66.89 -11.12
N LEU A 18 -13.86 -67.06 -11.08
CA LEU A 18 -12.91 -65.98 -10.87
C LEU A 18 -12.81 -65.04 -12.08
N LEU A 19 -12.81 -65.60 -13.29
CA LEU A 19 -12.88 -64.84 -14.54
C LEU A 19 -14.24 -64.15 -14.70
N PHE A 20 -15.33 -64.82 -14.32
CA PHE A 20 -16.66 -64.22 -14.33
C PHE A 20 -16.71 -63.02 -13.38
N LEU A 21 -16.16 -63.17 -12.18
CA LEU A 21 -16.07 -62.09 -11.20
C LEU A 21 -15.19 -60.94 -11.71
N LEU A 22 -14.07 -61.24 -12.38
CA LEU A 22 -13.21 -60.24 -13.01
C LEU A 22 -13.98 -59.42 -14.06
N VAL A 23 -14.71 -60.09 -14.96
CA VAL A 23 -15.50 -59.41 -16.00
C VAL A 23 -16.59 -58.55 -15.36
N LEU A 24 -17.23 -59.04 -14.31
CA LEU A 24 -18.26 -58.29 -13.59
C LEU A 24 -17.68 -57.05 -12.89
N LEU A 25 -16.47 -57.17 -12.33
CA LEU A 25 -15.74 -56.05 -11.74
C LEU A 25 -15.36 -54.99 -12.79
N ILE A 26 -14.89 -55.42 -13.96
CA ILE A 26 -14.56 -54.51 -15.08
C ILE A 26 -15.82 -53.81 -15.60
N GLY A 27 -16.95 -54.52 -15.68
CA GLY A 27 -18.23 -53.92 -16.05
C GLY A 27 -18.67 -52.85 -15.06
N LEU A 28 -18.53 -53.13 -13.75
CA LEU A 28 -18.87 -52.17 -12.69
C LEU A 28 -17.95 -50.94 -12.74
N THR A 29 -16.65 -51.10 -12.93
CA THR A 29 -15.72 -49.96 -12.99
C THR A 29 -15.97 -49.08 -14.21
N VAL A 30 -16.32 -49.66 -15.37
CA VAL A 30 -16.71 -48.89 -16.55
C VAL A 30 -18.03 -48.17 -16.31
N TYR A 31 -19.03 -48.83 -15.71
CA TYR A 31 -20.31 -48.22 -15.36
C TYR A 31 -20.13 -47.04 -14.40
N ASP A 32 -19.35 -47.21 -13.33
CA ASP A 32 -19.09 -46.19 -12.31
C ASP A 32 -18.29 -45.00 -12.88
N ASN A 33 -17.42 -45.24 -13.87
CA ASN A 33 -16.61 -44.19 -14.47
C ASN A 33 -17.33 -43.44 -15.61
N PHE A 34 -18.24 -44.10 -16.35
CA PHE A 34 -19.03 -43.46 -17.42
C PHE A 34 -20.33 -42.83 -16.90
N PHE A 35 -20.96 -43.39 -15.87
CA PHE A 35 -22.15 -42.84 -15.21
C PHE A 35 -21.78 -42.14 -13.90
N ARG A 36 -20.71 -41.34 -13.91
CA ARG A 36 -20.52 -40.32 -12.89
C ARG A 36 -21.68 -39.35 -13.02
N VAL A 37 -22.73 -39.57 -12.24
CA VAL A 37 -23.68 -38.51 -11.93
C VAL A 37 -22.81 -37.43 -11.33
N GLU A 38 -22.65 -36.33 -12.06
CA GLU A 38 -22.09 -35.10 -11.50
C GLU A 38 -22.77 -34.93 -10.14
N PRO A 39 -22.00 -34.75 -9.05
CA PRO A 39 -22.64 -34.39 -7.80
C PRO A 39 -23.27 -33.03 -8.09
N THR A 40 -24.59 -33.03 -8.32
CA THR A 40 -25.40 -31.83 -8.12
C THR A 40 -25.05 -31.41 -6.72
N ALA A 41 -24.21 -30.38 -6.60
CA ALA A 41 -23.87 -29.78 -5.34
C ALA A 41 -25.20 -29.32 -4.74
N GLY A 42 -25.76 -30.16 -3.87
CA GLY A 42 -26.89 -29.78 -3.06
C GLY A 42 -26.46 -28.54 -2.31
N LEU A 43 -27.19 -27.45 -2.49
CA LEU A 43 -27.07 -26.30 -1.61
C LEU A 43 -27.12 -26.83 -0.17
N PRO A 44 -26.20 -26.43 0.72
CA PRO A 44 -26.35 -26.77 2.12
C PRO A 44 -27.60 -26.06 2.63
N GLU A 45 -28.66 -26.82 2.92
CA GLU A 45 -29.63 -26.42 3.93
C GLU A 45 -28.90 -26.39 5.28
N GLY A 46 -28.51 -25.20 5.70
CA GLY A 46 -27.76 -25.02 6.94
C GLY A 46 -27.70 -23.55 7.31
N GLY A 47 -28.57 -23.17 8.24
CA GLY A 47 -28.74 -21.79 8.69
C GLY A 47 -27.43 -21.14 9.16
N ALA A 48 -27.09 -20.05 8.51
CA ALA A 48 -26.52 -18.88 9.13
C ALA A 48 -26.90 -17.72 8.20
N SER A 49 -27.38 -16.62 8.77
CA SER A 49 -27.51 -15.32 8.12
C SER A 49 -26.13 -14.77 7.76
N ASN A 50 -25.38 -15.50 6.93
CA ASN A 50 -24.05 -15.15 6.47
C ASN A 50 -24.18 -14.66 5.04
N LEU A 51 -23.92 -13.37 4.86
CA LEU A 51 -23.94 -12.71 3.57
C LEU A 51 -22.91 -13.38 2.66
N VAL A 52 -23.39 -13.93 1.55
CA VAL A 52 -22.53 -14.40 0.47
C VAL A 52 -22.00 -13.16 -0.26
N PHE A 53 -20.70 -12.91 -0.16
CA PHE A 53 -20.03 -11.87 -0.93
C PHE A 53 -19.17 -12.49 -2.01
N THR A 54 -19.07 -11.81 -3.15
CA THR A 54 -18.15 -12.15 -4.22
C THR A 54 -17.20 -10.98 -4.38
N THR A 55 -15.91 -11.20 -4.11
CA THR A 55 -14.94 -10.13 -4.30
C THR A 55 -14.79 -9.84 -5.78
N THR A 56 -15.08 -8.60 -6.18
CA THR A 56 -15.00 -8.16 -7.57
C THR A 56 -13.57 -7.94 -8.01
N ASP A 57 -12.70 -7.46 -7.13
CA ASP A 57 -11.30 -7.16 -7.42
C ASP A 57 -10.46 -7.05 -6.13
N TRP A 58 -9.14 -7.21 -6.24
CA TRP A 58 -8.17 -6.99 -5.16
C TRP A 58 -6.96 -6.22 -5.70
N GLY A 59 -6.53 -5.18 -4.98
CA GLY A 59 -5.37 -4.38 -5.36
C GLY A 59 -4.66 -3.73 -4.16
N VAL A 60 -3.52 -3.10 -4.43
CA VAL A 60 -2.77 -2.31 -3.45
C VAL A 60 -3.02 -0.84 -3.75
N LEU A 61 -3.58 -0.11 -2.79
CA LEU A 61 -3.64 1.35 -2.84
C LEU A 61 -2.27 1.90 -2.40
N THR A 62 -1.44 2.31 -3.35
CA THR A 62 -0.29 3.18 -3.03
C THR A 62 -0.84 4.58 -2.85
N SER A 63 -1.03 4.99 -1.60
CA SER A 63 -1.43 6.36 -1.29
C SER A 63 -0.33 7.31 -1.75
N PRO A 64 -0.64 8.37 -2.50
CA PRO A 64 0.38 9.32 -2.94
C PRO A 64 1.09 9.95 -1.73
N THR A 65 2.35 10.32 -1.91
CA THR A 65 3.08 11.14 -0.94
C THR A 65 2.43 12.51 -0.86
N SER A 66 2.25 13.03 0.34
CA SER A 66 1.78 14.41 0.54
C SER A 66 2.67 15.15 1.53
N PHE A 67 2.78 16.45 1.31
CA PHE A 67 3.66 17.32 2.09
C PHE A 67 2.89 18.56 2.52
N ASN A 68 2.99 18.92 3.79
CA ASN A 68 2.41 20.15 4.33
C ASN A 68 3.48 20.93 5.09
N LEU A 69 3.52 22.24 4.87
CA LEU A 69 4.35 23.16 5.62
C LEU A 69 3.44 23.92 6.59
N VAL A 70 3.81 23.96 7.86
CA VAL A 70 3.00 24.54 8.93
C VAL A 70 3.81 25.62 9.63
N ALA A 71 3.28 26.83 9.63
CA ALA A 71 3.95 28.00 10.17
C ALA A 71 3.28 28.60 11.41
N ASP A 72 2.08 28.13 11.78
CA ASP A 72 1.33 28.61 12.94
C ASP A 72 0.70 27.45 13.74
N HIS A 73 0.22 27.78 14.95
CA HIS A 73 -0.34 26.79 15.87
C HIS A 73 -1.70 26.24 15.42
N ASP A 74 -2.52 27.08 14.78
CA ASP A 74 -3.85 26.67 14.34
C ASP A 74 -3.73 25.67 13.19
N GLU A 75 -2.79 25.89 12.27
CA GLU A 75 -2.41 24.96 11.21
C GLU A 75 -1.80 23.68 11.75
N TRP A 76 -0.95 23.74 12.78
CA TRP A 76 -0.39 22.56 13.44
C TRP A 76 -1.50 21.64 13.98
N ILE A 77 -2.49 22.22 14.66
CA ILE A 77 -3.65 21.48 15.19
C ILE A 77 -4.53 20.99 14.03
N ARG A 78 -4.83 21.84 13.05
CA ARG A 78 -5.68 21.51 11.91
C ARG A 78 -5.11 20.37 11.08
N VAL A 79 -3.85 20.49 10.64
CA VAL A 79 -3.17 19.50 9.78
C VAL A 79 -3.02 18.17 10.51
N SER A 80 -2.67 18.18 11.81
CA SER A 80 -2.58 16.95 12.58
C SER A 80 -3.93 16.23 12.70
N GLN A 81 -5.03 16.97 12.91
CA GLN A 81 -6.38 16.41 12.96
C GLN A 81 -6.86 15.90 11.60
N GLU A 82 -6.66 16.67 10.53
CA GLU A 82 -7.03 16.30 9.16
C GLU A 82 -6.31 15.02 8.71
N LEU A 83 -5.04 14.88 9.06
CA LEU A 83 -4.24 13.69 8.78
C LEU A 83 -4.51 12.54 9.76
N GLY A 84 -5.32 12.77 10.80
CA GLY A 84 -5.61 11.77 11.83
C GLY A 84 -4.38 11.35 12.66
N LEU A 85 -3.38 12.22 12.77
CA LEU A 85 -2.13 11.94 13.45
C LEU A 85 -2.24 12.20 14.96
N SER A 86 -1.85 11.21 15.75
CA SER A 86 -1.65 11.38 17.19
C SER A 86 -0.20 11.82 17.43
N LEU A 87 0.05 13.13 17.33
CA LEU A 87 1.37 13.69 17.58
C LEU A 87 1.73 13.58 19.07
N PRO A 88 3.03 13.45 19.42
CA PRO A 88 3.47 13.53 20.81
C PRO A 88 3.14 14.90 21.40
N ASP A 89 3.14 14.99 22.74
CA ASP A 89 3.00 16.26 23.46
C ASP A 89 4.28 17.09 23.29
N TYR A 90 4.39 17.70 22.11
CA TYR A 90 5.50 18.55 21.70
C TYR A 90 5.05 20.01 21.70
N PRO A 91 5.70 20.90 22.46
CA PRO A 91 5.34 22.30 22.55
C PRO A 91 5.89 23.06 21.32
N PHE A 92 5.25 22.88 20.16
CA PHE A 92 5.62 23.56 18.92
C PHE A 92 5.66 25.08 19.11
N ASN A 93 6.77 25.72 18.77
CA ASN A 93 6.92 27.18 18.89
C ASN A 93 6.86 27.86 17.52
N ALA A 94 5.66 28.24 17.06
CA ALA A 94 5.46 28.90 15.76
C ALA A 94 6.29 30.18 15.52
N ALA A 95 6.79 30.84 16.57
CA ALA A 95 7.64 32.02 16.43
C ALA A 95 9.07 31.67 15.98
N GLU A 96 9.58 30.51 16.38
CA GLU A 96 10.95 30.08 16.15
C GLU A 96 11.04 28.87 15.21
N GLU A 97 9.96 28.13 15.06
CA GLU A 97 9.92 26.86 14.33
C GLU A 97 8.95 26.90 13.16
N LEU A 98 9.28 26.10 12.16
CA LEU A 98 8.39 25.70 11.08
C LEU A 98 8.33 24.18 11.06
N ALA A 99 7.13 23.64 10.89
CA ALA A 99 6.92 22.21 10.84
C ALA A 99 6.75 21.72 9.40
N VAL A 100 7.34 20.57 9.08
CA VAL A 100 7.21 19.89 7.79
C VAL A 100 6.61 18.52 8.04
N PHE A 101 5.40 18.30 7.51
CA PHE A 101 4.71 17.02 7.54
C PHE A 101 4.93 16.31 6.22
N ALA A 102 5.46 15.10 6.27
CA ALA A 102 5.60 14.19 5.13
C ALA A 102 4.76 12.93 5.39
N VAL A 103 3.79 12.64 4.53
CA VAL A 103 2.92 11.46 4.62
C VAL A 103 3.25 10.52 3.47
N ASN A 104 3.20 9.22 3.75
CA ASN A 104 3.71 8.13 2.92
C ASN A 104 5.16 8.34 2.48
N SER A 105 5.94 9.05 3.29
CA SER A 105 7.34 9.39 2.97
C SER A 105 8.13 9.73 4.23
N GLU A 106 9.44 9.55 4.13
CA GLU A 106 10.42 9.86 5.16
C GLU A 106 11.35 10.97 4.67
N ILE A 107 11.48 12.05 5.42
CA ILE A 107 12.44 13.13 5.13
C ILE A 107 13.85 12.65 5.47
N GLN A 108 14.76 12.70 4.49
CA GLN A 108 16.15 12.27 4.63
C GLN A 108 17.11 13.44 4.82
N SER A 109 16.95 14.52 4.05
CA SER A 109 17.78 15.73 4.16
C SER A 109 17.04 16.97 3.70
N MET A 110 17.59 18.13 4.05
CA MET A 110 17.10 19.42 3.61
C MET A 110 18.29 20.34 3.32
N ASP A 111 18.27 20.96 2.15
CA ASP A 111 19.34 21.83 1.66
C ASP A 111 18.75 23.13 1.12
N VAL A 112 19.40 24.25 1.42
CA VAL A 112 19.05 25.56 0.87
C VAL A 112 19.96 25.85 -0.31
N LEU A 113 19.38 25.94 -1.51
CA LEU A 113 20.09 26.10 -2.77
C LEU A 113 19.68 27.40 -3.45
N PRO A 114 20.64 28.18 -3.99
CA PRO A 114 20.31 29.32 -4.84
C PRO A 114 19.81 28.83 -6.21
N ARG A 115 18.67 29.34 -6.69
CA ARG A 115 18.10 28.97 -8.00
C ARG A 115 17.64 30.21 -8.77
N PHE A 116 18.37 30.60 -9.83
CA PHE A 116 18.06 31.71 -10.76
C PHE A 116 16.93 32.67 -10.35
N GLY A 117 17.21 33.57 -9.40
CA GLY A 117 16.28 34.62 -8.97
C GLY A 117 15.37 34.29 -7.77
N GLU A 118 15.40 33.05 -7.28
CA GLU A 118 14.68 32.57 -6.09
C GLU A 118 15.62 31.73 -5.20
N VAL A 119 15.19 31.50 -3.97
CA VAL A 119 15.84 30.52 -3.08
C VAL A 119 15.04 29.22 -3.14
N GLU A 120 15.69 28.10 -3.37
CA GLU A 120 15.05 26.79 -3.32
C GLU A 120 15.41 26.07 -2.03
N ILE A 121 14.40 25.65 -1.28
CA ILE A 121 14.58 24.73 -0.15
C ILE A 121 14.28 23.33 -0.69
N ARG A 122 15.33 22.57 -0.92
CA ARG A 122 15.23 21.20 -1.43
C ARG A 122 15.10 20.25 -0.25
N VAL A 123 14.03 19.46 -0.23
CA VAL A 123 13.79 18.43 0.78
C VAL A 123 13.87 17.07 0.10
N MET A 124 14.88 16.28 0.45
CA MET A 124 15.03 14.91 -0.06
C MET A 124 14.15 13.97 0.77
N VAL A 125 13.32 13.19 0.09
CA VAL A 125 12.38 12.27 0.72
C VAL A 125 12.45 10.88 0.12
N GLU A 126 12.21 9.88 0.95
CA GLU A 126 12.08 8.49 0.54
C GLU A 126 10.61 8.05 0.69
N PRO A 127 9.93 7.65 -0.40
CA PRO A 127 8.57 7.13 -0.32
C PRO A 127 8.48 5.88 0.55
N LYS A 128 7.52 5.86 1.47
CA LYS A 128 7.31 4.80 2.45
C LYS A 128 5.84 4.67 2.80
N ASP A 129 5.21 3.59 2.35
CA ASP A 129 3.77 3.40 2.51
C ASP A 129 3.34 3.34 3.98
N LYS A 130 2.19 3.96 4.28
CA LYS A 130 1.57 3.96 5.64
C LYS A 130 2.52 4.50 6.72
N TYR A 131 3.33 5.47 6.34
CA TYR A 131 4.30 6.12 7.21
C TYR A 131 4.07 7.63 7.21
N PHE A 132 4.45 8.29 8.30
CA PHE A 132 4.52 9.75 8.34
C PHE A 132 5.80 10.16 9.07
N HIS A 133 6.38 11.28 8.65
CA HIS A 133 7.51 11.92 9.29
C HIS A 133 7.18 13.39 9.49
N VAL A 134 7.23 13.86 10.73
CA VAL A 134 7.09 15.28 11.06
C VAL A 134 8.41 15.75 11.63
N ILE A 135 8.96 16.83 11.07
CA ILE A 135 10.14 17.50 11.59
C ILE A 135 9.82 18.96 11.88
N THR A 136 10.54 19.55 12.82
CA THR A 136 10.59 21.01 13.01
C THR A 136 11.94 21.52 12.57
N VAL A 137 11.95 22.73 12.00
CA VAL A 137 13.16 23.40 11.53
C VAL A 137 13.14 24.85 12.03
N ASP A 138 14.33 25.42 12.24
CA ASP A 138 14.46 26.82 12.62
C ASP A 138 13.89 27.72 11.53
N ARG A 139 12.91 28.54 11.90
CA ARG A 139 12.23 29.46 11.00
C ARG A 139 13.19 30.46 10.38
N GLN A 140 14.20 30.93 11.12
CA GLN A 140 15.18 31.90 10.61
C GLN A 140 16.04 31.33 9.48
N ALA A 141 16.25 30.01 9.47
CA ALA A 141 17.03 29.35 8.44
C ALA A 141 16.26 29.14 7.12
N VAL A 142 14.92 29.12 7.17
CA VAL A 142 14.06 28.71 6.04
C VAL A 142 13.04 29.76 5.59
N ASP A 143 12.75 30.80 6.39
CA ASP A 143 11.83 31.89 6.04
C ASP A 143 12.54 32.95 5.17
N LEU A 144 13.12 32.48 4.06
CA LEU A 144 13.87 33.29 3.10
C LEU A 144 12.89 33.91 2.08
N GLU A 145 13.09 35.17 1.71
CA GLU A 145 12.18 35.90 0.83
C GLU A 145 12.12 35.25 -0.57
N GLY A 146 10.91 34.82 -0.97
CA GLY A 146 10.72 34.12 -2.25
C GLY A 146 11.25 32.68 -2.24
N ALA A 147 11.32 32.05 -1.07
CA ALA A 147 11.71 30.65 -0.96
C ALA A 147 10.64 29.73 -1.53
N VAL A 148 11.08 28.76 -2.34
CA VAL A 148 10.21 27.72 -2.87
C VAL A 148 10.69 26.37 -2.38
N TRP A 149 9.78 25.61 -1.79
CA TRP A 149 10.06 24.28 -1.27
C TRP A 149 9.87 23.25 -2.37
N SER A 150 10.89 22.44 -2.62
CA SER A 150 10.86 21.36 -3.61
C SER A 150 11.15 20.04 -2.91
N PHE A 151 10.16 19.15 -2.91
CA PHE A 151 10.28 17.79 -2.37
C PHE A 151 10.75 16.88 -3.50
N VAL A 152 11.90 16.25 -3.33
CA VAL A 152 12.55 15.43 -4.35
C VAL A 152 12.85 14.02 -3.84
N ASP A 153 12.78 13.04 -4.73
CA ASP A 153 13.24 11.68 -4.41
C ASP A 153 14.76 11.52 -4.63
N ASN A 154 15.27 10.31 -4.34
CA ASN A 154 16.66 9.94 -4.56
C ASN A 154 17.12 9.95 -6.03
N GLN A 155 16.20 10.14 -6.98
CA GLN A 155 16.47 10.30 -8.42
C GLN A 155 16.36 11.77 -8.86
N ASP A 156 16.34 12.72 -7.92
CA ASP A 156 16.12 14.15 -8.16
C ASP A 156 14.77 14.47 -8.84
N ARG A 157 13.79 13.56 -8.80
CA ARG A 157 12.47 13.81 -9.35
C ARG A 157 11.66 14.64 -8.36
N VAL A 158 11.12 15.76 -8.83
CA VAL A 158 10.25 16.62 -8.03
C VAL A 158 8.90 15.93 -7.82
N LEU A 159 8.62 15.56 -6.58
CA LEU A 159 7.34 14.98 -6.15
C LEU A 159 6.31 16.07 -5.84
N SER A 160 6.77 17.18 -5.25
CA SER A 160 5.91 18.33 -4.93
C SER A 160 6.72 19.62 -4.91
N ARG A 161 6.06 20.73 -5.24
CA ARG A 161 6.62 22.07 -5.15
C ARG A 161 5.62 22.99 -4.45
N ILE A 162 6.03 23.59 -3.34
CA ILE A 162 5.17 24.40 -2.47
C ILE A 162 5.78 25.80 -2.33
N VAL A 163 4.96 26.81 -2.62
CA VAL A 163 5.27 28.21 -2.27
C VAL A 163 4.49 28.53 -1.00
N PRO A 164 5.14 28.83 0.12
CA PRO A 164 4.42 29.06 1.36
C PRO A 164 3.52 30.29 1.29
N PHE A 165 2.26 30.14 1.72
CA PHE A 165 1.26 31.21 1.62
C PHE A 165 1.63 32.46 2.43
N TRP A 166 2.27 32.30 3.59
CA TRP A 166 2.71 33.43 4.44
C TRP A 166 3.77 34.32 3.76
N GLN A 167 4.45 33.83 2.73
CA GLN A 167 5.38 34.65 1.95
C GLN A 167 4.66 35.52 0.91
N VAL A 168 3.47 35.09 0.46
CA VAL A 168 2.63 35.86 -0.46
C VAL A 168 2.08 37.09 0.26
N GLU A 169 1.57 36.92 1.49
CA GLU A 169 1.05 38.03 2.31
C GLU A 169 2.12 39.08 2.64
N LYS A 170 3.35 38.66 2.97
CA LYS A 170 4.47 39.59 3.21
C LYS A 170 4.78 40.46 1.98
N LYS A 171 4.67 39.91 0.77
CA LYS A 171 4.91 40.67 -0.47
C LYS A 171 3.82 41.70 -0.72
N ASP A 172 2.57 41.38 -0.40
CA ASP A 172 1.46 42.30 -0.62
C ASP A 172 1.46 43.43 0.43
N ASN A 173 1.74 43.14 1.70
CA ASN A 173 1.92 44.18 2.73
C ASN A 173 3.09 45.13 2.42
N LYS A 174 4.23 44.62 1.93
CA LYS A 174 5.37 45.49 1.53
C LYS A 174 5.00 46.45 0.40
N LYS A 175 4.20 46.00 -0.57
CA LYS A 175 3.78 46.86 -1.70
C LYS A 175 2.85 47.98 -1.23
N GLU A 176 1.93 47.70 -0.30
CA GLU A 176 1.02 48.71 0.23
C GLU A 176 1.76 49.80 1.02
N GLU A 177 2.78 49.44 1.82
CA GLU A 177 3.60 50.41 2.56
C GLU A 177 4.46 51.33 1.68
N GLU A 178 4.90 50.86 0.50
CA GLU A 178 5.67 51.68 -0.45
C GLU A 178 4.80 52.69 -1.21
N THR A 179 3.51 52.43 -1.38
CA THR A 179 2.56 53.36 -2.03
C THR A 179 2.09 54.52 -1.16
N ILE A 180 2.37 54.50 0.15
CA ILE A 180 1.88 55.50 1.11
C ILE A 180 2.97 56.54 1.49
N LYS A 181 4.15 56.49 0.85
CA LYS A 181 5.23 57.48 1.05
C LYS A 181 5.33 58.53 -0.05
#